data_AF-A0A317J6Z3-F1
#
_entry.id   AF-A0A317J6Z3-F1
#
_cell.length_a   1.000
_cell.length_b   1.000
_cell.length_c   1.000
_cell.angle_alpha   90.00
_cell.angle_beta   90.00
_cell.angle_gamma   90.00
#
_symmetry.space_group_name_H-M   'P 1'
#
loop_
_entity.id
_entity.type
_entity.pdbx_description
1 polymer ?
#
loop_
_entity_poly.entity_id
_entity_poly.type
_entity_poly.pdbx_seq_one_letter_code
_entity_poly.pdbx_strand_id
1 'polypeptide(L)'
;MKKPAGSAGFSFKGVMANMEIDQLEEVLDLGTLLGRRQAFALVAGRCSAADADCLRTIRGKKLYRKYGITWEEFCRKYAGISRTVADQLIRQLDEFGPGFFHLASLTRLTAETYRLIASSVKESGVECGGEVIPFAPENAPKLAAAVQELRMRAEAQAKPAAQAAPDLAQRVRRTQKGLEAAIAQLETVSTEDLNLIQRQALRAAIERGLRQLERLTQVVPR
;
A
#
# COMPACT_ATOMS: atom_id res chain seq x y z
N MET A 1 12.37 27.78 -66.96
CA MET A 1 13.55 27.33 -66.18
C MET A 1 13.50 27.96 -64.79
N LYS A 2 13.62 27.11 -63.76
CA LYS A 2 14.10 27.33 -62.37
C LYS A 2 13.46 28.42 -61.47
N LYS A 3 12.72 27.93 -60.47
CA LYS A 3 12.66 28.47 -59.08
C LYS A 3 14.09 28.68 -58.52
N PRO A 4 14.23 29.49 -57.47
CA PRO A 4 14.85 28.95 -56.27
C PRO A 4 13.93 29.06 -55.05
N ALA A 5 14.06 28.05 -54.21
CA ALA A 5 13.38 27.89 -52.95
C ALA A 5 13.88 28.92 -51.93
N GLY A 6 12.96 29.62 -51.28
CA GLY A 6 13.23 30.29 -50.01
C GLY A 6 13.42 29.24 -48.94
N SER A 7 14.67 28.92 -48.61
CA SER A 7 15.01 28.10 -47.45
C SER A 7 14.66 28.88 -46.18
N ALA A 8 13.68 28.38 -45.43
CA ALA A 8 13.50 28.75 -44.04
C ALA A 8 14.80 28.43 -43.30
N GLY A 9 15.56 29.46 -42.93
CA GLY A 9 16.71 29.33 -42.07
C GLY A 9 16.26 28.89 -40.68
N PHE A 10 16.20 27.58 -40.44
CA PHE A 10 16.20 27.04 -39.09
C PHE A 10 17.55 27.40 -38.46
N SER A 11 17.56 28.49 -37.67
CA SER A 11 18.73 28.92 -36.92
C SER A 11 19.05 27.88 -35.84
N PHE A 12 19.95 26.97 -36.16
CA PHE A 12 20.44 25.91 -35.26
C PHE A 12 20.99 26.49 -33.95
N LYS A 13 21.52 27.72 -33.99
CA LYS A 13 22.07 28.44 -32.84
C LYS A 13 20.99 28.88 -31.84
N GLY A 14 19.80 29.24 -32.32
CA GLY A 14 18.65 29.57 -31.46
C GLY A 14 18.02 28.35 -30.80
N VAL A 15 18.01 27.19 -31.50
CA VAL A 15 17.54 25.92 -30.93
C VAL A 15 18.50 25.41 -29.85
N MET A 16 19.82 25.52 -30.07
CA MET A 16 20.83 25.11 -29.09
C MET A 16 20.82 26.01 -27.84
N ALA A 17 20.72 27.33 -28.00
CA ALA A 17 20.61 28.26 -26.87
C ALA A 17 19.32 28.03 -26.06
N ASN A 18 18.18 27.78 -26.72
CA ASN A 18 16.94 27.44 -26.02
C ASN A 18 17.03 26.09 -25.31
N MET A 19 17.71 25.10 -25.90
CA MET A 19 17.94 23.79 -25.28
C MET A 19 18.84 23.91 -24.04
N GLU A 20 19.85 24.79 -24.05
CA GLU A 20 20.72 25.07 -22.89
C GLU A 20 19.98 25.82 -21.77
N ILE A 21 19.10 26.77 -22.12
CA ILE A 21 18.29 27.53 -21.15
C ILE A 21 17.25 26.61 -20.49
N ASP A 22 16.54 25.78 -21.26
CA ASP A 22 15.52 24.84 -20.78
C ASP A 22 16.15 23.74 -19.89
N GLN A 23 17.38 23.32 -20.22
CA GLN A 23 18.16 22.41 -19.36
C GLN A 23 18.57 23.04 -18.02
N LEU A 24 18.97 24.31 -18.03
CA LEU A 24 19.34 25.03 -16.82
C LEU A 24 18.13 25.28 -15.91
N GLU A 25 17.00 25.69 -16.48
CA GLU A 25 15.75 25.93 -15.74
C GLU A 25 15.25 24.65 -15.05
N GLU A 26 15.26 23.50 -15.74
CA GLU A 26 14.87 22.22 -15.15
C GLU A 26 15.84 21.69 -14.07
N VAL A 27 17.14 22.01 -14.16
CA VAL A 27 18.14 21.69 -13.12
C VAL A 27 17.91 22.54 -11.88
N LEU A 28 17.61 23.83 -12.07
CA LEU A 28 17.25 24.75 -10.99
C LEU A 28 15.93 24.34 -10.31
N ASP A 29 14.95 23.87 -11.10
CA ASP A 29 13.70 23.30 -10.61
C ASP A 29 13.94 22.07 -9.71
N LEU A 30 14.80 21.15 -10.13
CA LEU A 30 15.12 19.97 -9.31
C LEU A 30 15.79 20.37 -7.99
N GLY A 31 16.76 21.30 -8.04
CA GLY A 31 17.42 21.82 -6.85
C GLY A 31 16.43 22.48 -5.88
N THR A 32 15.49 23.27 -6.41
CA THR A 32 14.44 23.93 -5.64
C THR A 32 13.51 22.92 -4.96
N LEU A 33 13.07 21.89 -5.68
CA LEU A 33 12.20 20.84 -5.14
C LEU A 33 12.91 20.00 -4.07
N LEU A 34 14.19 19.69 -4.25
CA LEU A 34 15.01 18.99 -3.26
C LEU A 34 15.18 19.81 -1.98
N GLY A 35 15.50 21.11 -2.11
CA GLY A 35 15.63 22.01 -0.97
C GLY A 35 14.33 22.13 -0.18
N ARG A 36 13.19 22.29 -0.85
CA ARG A 36 11.86 22.32 -0.22
C ARG A 36 11.57 21.03 0.54
N ARG A 37 11.81 19.87 -0.07
CA ARG A 37 11.66 18.57 0.59
C ARG A 37 12.50 18.45 1.86
N GLN A 38 13.78 18.81 1.80
CA GLN A 38 14.66 18.74 2.97
C GLN A 38 14.16 19.64 4.10
N ALA A 39 13.72 20.85 3.78
CA ALA A 39 13.11 21.76 4.76
C ALA A 39 11.82 21.17 5.37
N PHE A 40 10.94 20.57 4.56
CA PHE A 40 9.71 19.95 5.07
C PHE A 40 9.96 18.73 5.93
N ALA A 41 10.94 17.89 5.58
CA ALA A 41 11.37 16.77 6.40
C ALA A 41 11.89 17.23 7.77
N LEU A 42 12.61 18.37 7.82
CA LEU A 42 13.11 18.95 9.06
C LEU A 42 11.98 19.53 9.94
N VAL A 43 11.01 20.23 9.36
CA VAL A 43 9.95 20.94 10.11
C VAL A 43 8.80 20.02 10.53
N ALA A 44 8.36 19.11 9.66
CA ALA A 44 7.20 18.25 9.91
C ALA A 44 7.55 16.87 10.48
N GLY A 45 8.84 16.56 10.63
CA GLY A 45 9.32 15.24 11.04
C GLY A 45 9.11 14.17 9.95
N ARG A 46 7.98 13.45 9.97
CA ARG A 46 7.69 12.35 9.04
C ARG A 46 6.80 12.85 7.89
N CYS A 47 7.40 13.02 6.71
CA CYS A 47 6.80 13.29 5.39
C CYS A 47 5.47 14.08 5.36
N SER A 48 5.54 15.31 4.87
CA SER A 48 4.36 16.13 4.61
C SER A 48 3.76 15.86 3.21
N ALA A 49 2.54 16.33 2.97
CA ALA A 49 1.94 16.31 1.63
C ALA A 49 2.80 17.05 0.60
N ALA A 50 3.44 18.15 1.01
CA ALA A 50 4.31 18.93 0.15
C ALA A 50 5.60 18.18 -0.22
N ASP A 51 6.13 17.35 0.69
CA ASP A 51 7.26 16.46 0.37
C ASP A 51 6.85 15.40 -0.65
N ALA A 52 5.70 14.74 -0.44
CA ALA A 52 5.17 13.75 -1.38
C ALA A 52 4.92 14.36 -2.77
N ASP A 53 4.44 15.61 -2.84
CA ASP A 53 4.19 16.30 -4.11
C ASP A 53 5.49 16.67 -4.84
N CYS A 54 6.55 17.03 -4.10
CA CYS A 54 7.88 17.22 -4.68
C CYS A 54 8.39 15.92 -5.32
N LEU A 55 8.28 14.78 -4.63
CA LEU A 55 8.67 13.48 -5.20
C LEU A 55 7.84 13.14 -6.44
N ARG A 56 6.52 13.38 -6.39
CA ARG A 56 5.61 13.13 -7.51
C ARG A 56 6.00 13.95 -8.73
N THR A 57 6.31 15.24 -8.55
CA THR A 57 6.74 16.14 -9.62
C THR A 57 8.07 15.70 -10.23
N ILE A 58 9.08 15.40 -9.39
CA ILE A 58 10.41 14.95 -9.85
C ILE A 58 10.29 13.65 -10.65
N ARG A 59 9.47 12.70 -10.17
CA ARG A 59 9.25 11.41 -10.82
C ARG A 59 8.47 11.56 -12.13
N GLY A 60 7.39 12.34 -12.12
CA GLY A 60 6.53 12.58 -13.27
C GLY A 60 7.26 13.28 -14.42
N LYS A 61 8.00 14.36 -14.10
CA LYS A 61 8.85 15.07 -15.07
C LYS A 61 10.17 14.35 -15.40
N LYS A 62 10.49 13.25 -14.69
CA LYS A 62 11.73 12.47 -14.86
C LYS A 62 13.01 13.31 -14.74
N LEU A 63 13.00 14.35 -13.90
CA LEU A 63 14.12 15.30 -13.76
C LEU A 63 15.45 14.61 -13.40
N TYR A 64 15.38 13.50 -12.66
CA TYR A 64 16.53 12.68 -12.28
C TYR A 64 17.29 12.09 -13.49
N ARG A 65 16.63 11.87 -14.64
CA ARG A 65 17.28 11.31 -15.84
C ARG A 65 18.34 12.24 -16.42
N LYS A 66 18.27 13.55 -16.15
CA LYS A 66 19.25 14.53 -16.62
C LYS A 66 20.64 14.33 -16.01
N TYR A 67 20.71 13.71 -14.83
CA TYR A 67 21.97 13.33 -14.18
C TYR A 67 22.45 11.93 -14.59
N GLY A 68 21.78 11.28 -15.56
CA GLY A 68 22.11 9.93 -16.00
C GLY A 68 21.83 8.84 -14.95
N ILE A 69 21.13 9.18 -13.87
CA ILE A 69 20.83 8.25 -12.76
C ILE A 69 19.43 7.66 -12.88
N THR A 70 19.24 6.53 -12.21
CA THR A 70 17.92 5.90 -12.06
C THR A 70 17.11 6.56 -10.94
N TRP A 71 15.79 6.31 -10.94
CA TRP A 71 14.90 6.75 -9.86
C TRP A 71 15.33 6.20 -8.50
N GLU A 72 15.81 4.95 -8.48
CA GLU A 72 16.27 4.31 -7.26
C GLU A 72 17.54 4.96 -6.69
N GLU A 73 18.51 5.26 -7.55
CA GLU A 73 19.72 5.98 -7.16
C GLU A 73 19.40 7.40 -6.71
N PHE A 74 18.46 8.07 -7.38
CA PHE A 74 17.97 9.37 -6.95
C PHE A 74 17.40 9.32 -5.53
N CYS A 75 16.49 8.37 -5.26
CA CYS A 75 15.86 8.21 -3.95
C CYS A 75 16.89 7.99 -2.85
N ARG A 76 17.86 7.10 -3.07
CA ARG A 76 18.89 6.79 -2.07
C ARG A 76 19.88 7.93 -1.87
N LYS A 77 20.42 8.51 -2.96
CA LYS A 77 21.54 9.47 -2.88
C LYS A 77 21.08 10.90 -2.57
N TYR A 78 19.94 11.33 -3.12
CA TYR A 78 19.49 12.72 -3.03
C TYR A 78 18.28 12.88 -2.12
N ALA A 79 17.31 11.95 -2.19
CA ALA A 79 16.11 12.03 -1.36
C ALA A 79 16.31 11.45 0.05
N GLY A 80 17.35 10.63 0.27
CA GLY A 80 17.66 10.00 1.55
C GLY A 80 16.65 8.94 2.00
N ILE A 81 15.87 8.37 1.07
CA ILE A 81 14.85 7.35 1.36
C ILE A 81 14.94 6.19 0.35
N SER A 82 14.38 5.03 0.71
CA SER A 82 14.28 3.93 -0.26
C SER A 82 13.29 4.29 -1.37
N ARG A 83 13.49 3.72 -2.56
CA ARG A 83 12.53 3.82 -3.67
C ARG A 83 11.13 3.40 -3.23
N THR A 84 11.00 2.32 -2.47
CA THR A 84 9.73 1.80 -1.98
C THR A 84 8.99 2.82 -1.13
N VAL A 85 9.70 3.54 -0.25
CA VAL A 85 9.12 4.62 0.56
C VAL A 85 8.69 5.79 -0.33
N ALA A 86 9.52 6.20 -1.28
CA ALA A 86 9.18 7.29 -2.20
C ALA A 86 7.93 6.98 -3.03
N ASP A 87 7.88 5.78 -3.61
CA ASP A 87 6.75 5.29 -4.38
C ASP A 87 5.48 5.18 -3.51
N GLN A 88 5.63 4.79 -2.23
CA GLN A 88 4.52 4.73 -1.29
C GLN A 88 3.94 6.10 -0.94
N LEU A 89 4.78 7.11 -0.71
CA LEU A 89 4.35 8.48 -0.41
C LEU A 89 3.60 9.10 -1.59
N ILE A 90 4.10 8.89 -2.81
CA ILE A 90 3.41 9.34 -4.03
C ILE A 90 2.04 8.67 -4.13
N ARG A 91 1.96 7.35 -3.94
CA ARG A 91 0.68 6.62 -3.97
C ARG A 91 -0.30 7.13 -2.92
N GLN A 92 0.16 7.39 -1.70
CA GLN A 92 -0.69 7.92 -0.63
C GLN A 92 -1.21 9.32 -0.95
N LEU A 93 -0.39 10.17 -1.57
CA LEU A 93 -0.81 11.48 -2.04
C LEU A 93 -1.84 11.39 -3.16
N ASP A 94 -1.65 10.49 -4.12
CA ASP A 94 -2.58 10.32 -5.24
C ASP A 94 -3.90 9.68 -4.77
N GLU A 95 -3.86 8.76 -3.79
CA GLU A 95 -5.04 8.05 -3.28
C GLU A 95 -5.87 8.89 -2.29
N PHE A 96 -5.21 9.60 -1.37
CA PHE A 96 -5.88 10.26 -0.25
C PHE A 96 -5.76 11.78 -0.25
N GLY A 97 -4.87 12.34 -1.06
CA GLY A 97 -4.59 13.76 -1.06
C GLY A 97 -3.88 14.26 0.20
N PRO A 98 -3.81 15.59 0.39
CA PRO A 98 -3.04 16.22 1.45
C PRO A 98 -3.63 16.02 2.85
N GLY A 99 -4.94 15.79 2.98
CA GLY A 99 -5.62 15.60 4.27
C GLY A 99 -5.11 14.39 5.05
N PHE A 100 -4.70 13.32 4.36
CA PHE A 100 -4.06 12.15 4.98
C PHE A 100 -2.76 12.52 5.70
N PHE A 101 -1.88 13.27 5.04
CA PHE A 101 -0.59 13.65 5.60
C PHE A 101 -0.74 14.61 6.78
N HIS A 102 -1.75 15.47 6.75
CA HIS A 102 -2.02 16.38 7.85
C HIS A 102 -2.58 15.65 9.08
N LEU A 103 -3.47 14.68 8.89
CA LEU A 103 -3.95 13.87 10.00
C LEU A 103 -2.86 12.90 10.51
N ALA A 104 -2.04 12.33 9.62
CA ALA A 104 -0.96 11.42 9.97
C ALA A 104 0.25 12.13 10.62
N SER A 105 0.43 13.43 10.42
CA SER A 105 1.44 14.20 11.16
C SER A 105 0.99 14.48 12.60
N LEU A 106 -0.32 14.64 12.82
CA LEU A 106 -0.92 14.90 14.14
C LEU A 106 -1.24 13.62 14.92
N THR A 107 -1.42 12.49 14.24
CA THR A 107 -1.85 11.22 14.84
C THR A 107 -1.03 10.04 14.28
N ARG A 108 -0.88 8.94 15.04
CA ARG A 108 -0.21 7.71 14.54
C ARG A 108 -1.13 6.93 13.60
N LEU A 109 -1.47 7.53 12.46
CA LEU A 109 -2.42 7.00 11.51
C LEU A 109 -1.73 6.12 10.44
N THR A 110 -2.33 4.99 10.13
CA THR A 110 -1.93 4.13 9.00
C THR A 110 -2.86 4.35 7.82
N ALA A 111 -2.41 4.00 6.61
CA ALA A 111 -3.24 4.09 5.40
C ALA A 111 -4.52 3.24 5.49
N GLU A 112 -4.45 2.07 6.12
CA GLU A 112 -5.62 1.20 6.32
C GLU A 112 -6.65 1.86 7.22
N THR A 113 -6.23 2.43 8.34
CA THR A 113 -7.13 3.15 9.25
C THR A 113 -7.74 4.37 8.56
N TYR A 114 -6.95 5.10 7.76
CA TYR A 114 -7.47 6.25 7.01
C TYR A 114 -8.58 5.85 6.04
N ARG A 115 -8.43 4.74 5.30
CA ARG A 115 -9.48 4.23 4.40
C ARG A 115 -10.80 3.96 5.12
N LEU A 116 -10.74 3.46 6.36
CA LEU A 116 -11.95 3.18 7.15
C LEU A 116 -12.68 4.44 7.59
N ILE A 117 -11.94 5.53 7.82
CA ILE A 117 -12.49 6.79 8.35
C ILE A 117 -12.61 7.88 7.27
N ALA A 118 -12.22 7.60 6.03
CA ALA A 118 -12.10 8.61 4.97
C ALA A 118 -13.40 9.38 4.74
N SER A 119 -14.56 8.73 4.89
CA SER A 119 -15.88 9.36 4.80
C SER A 119 -16.14 10.44 5.85
N SER A 120 -15.44 10.37 6.99
CA SER A 120 -15.56 11.31 8.11
C SER A 120 -14.45 12.37 8.11
N VAL A 121 -13.49 12.31 7.18
CA VAL A 121 -12.43 13.29 7.07
C VAL A 121 -12.86 14.39 6.09
N LYS A 122 -13.00 15.62 6.59
CA LYS A 122 -13.31 16.82 5.82
C LYS A 122 -12.04 17.63 5.58
N GLU A 123 -12.13 18.62 4.70
CA GLU A 123 -11.00 19.51 4.39
C GLU A 123 -10.52 20.30 5.63
N SER A 124 -11.45 20.72 6.49
CA SER A 124 -11.14 21.52 7.69
C SER A 124 -10.84 20.70 8.94
N GLY A 125 -11.07 19.39 8.94
CA GLY A 125 -10.93 18.57 10.14
C GLY A 125 -11.57 17.19 10.05
N VAL A 126 -11.59 16.48 11.18
CA VAL A 126 -12.23 15.16 11.30
C VAL A 126 -13.58 15.32 11.97
N GLU A 127 -14.63 14.80 11.34
CA GLU A 127 -15.98 14.77 11.90
C GLU A 127 -16.16 13.56 12.82
N CYS A 128 -16.48 13.80 14.09
CA CYS A 128 -16.78 12.77 15.06
C CYS A 128 -17.91 13.24 15.99
N GLY A 129 -18.94 12.42 16.19
CA GLY A 129 -20.07 12.78 17.06
C GLY A 129 -20.88 14.00 16.62
N GLY A 130 -20.79 14.41 15.35
CA GLY A 130 -21.45 15.62 14.83
C GLY A 130 -20.65 16.92 15.01
N GLU A 131 -19.45 16.85 15.58
CA GLU A 131 -18.50 17.95 15.69
C GLU A 131 -17.36 17.77 14.68
N VAL A 132 -16.91 18.86 14.06
CA VAL A 132 -15.71 18.86 13.20
C VAL A 132 -14.53 19.34 14.03
N ILE A 133 -13.60 18.42 14.32
CA ILE A 133 -12.39 18.71 15.08
C ILE A 133 -11.34 19.28 14.12
N PRO A 134 -10.90 20.54 14.29
CA PRO A 134 -9.95 21.16 13.38
C PRO A 134 -8.57 20.52 13.44
N PHE A 135 -7.93 20.56 12.29
CA PHE A 135 -6.57 20.12 12.01
C PHE A 135 -5.47 21.00 12.64
N ALA A 136 -5.46 21.08 13.97
CA ALA A 136 -4.54 21.90 14.75
C ALA A 136 -3.69 21.04 15.71
N PRO A 137 -2.41 21.40 15.97
CA PRO A 137 -1.54 20.68 16.90
C PRO A 137 -2.14 20.53 18.31
N GLU A 138 -2.86 21.55 18.78
CA GLU A 138 -3.52 21.58 20.09
C GLU A 138 -4.65 20.54 20.18
N ASN A 139 -5.22 20.17 19.03
CA ASN A 139 -6.26 19.16 18.91
C ASN A 139 -5.70 17.77 18.65
N ALA A 140 -4.37 17.57 18.54
CA ALA A 140 -3.76 16.26 18.31
C ALA A 140 -4.30 15.12 19.22
N PRO A 141 -4.44 15.29 20.55
CA PRO A 141 -5.01 14.23 21.39
C PRO A 141 -6.51 13.98 21.10
N LYS A 142 -7.27 15.03 20.79
CA LYS A 142 -8.70 14.93 20.42
C LYS A 142 -8.87 14.25 19.06
N LEU A 143 -8.06 14.60 18.07
CA LEU A 143 -8.02 13.97 16.76
C LEU A 143 -7.66 12.49 16.88
N ALA A 144 -6.67 12.14 17.71
CA ALA A 144 -6.31 10.75 17.96
C ALA A 144 -7.48 9.95 18.57
N ALA A 145 -8.18 10.52 19.56
CA ALA A 145 -9.36 9.90 20.16
C ALA A 145 -10.49 9.71 19.14
N ALA A 146 -10.80 10.74 18.35
CA ALA A 146 -11.81 10.69 17.30
C ALA A 146 -11.49 9.62 16.24
N VAL A 147 -10.23 9.52 15.80
CA VAL A 147 -9.78 8.46 14.88
C VAL A 147 -10.00 7.07 15.49
N GLN A 148 -9.69 6.87 16.77
CA GLN A 148 -9.91 5.57 17.43
C GLN A 148 -11.41 5.26 17.55
N GLU A 149 -12.24 6.24 17.89
CA GLU A 149 -13.69 6.07 17.97
C GLU A 149 -14.28 5.71 16.60
N LEU A 150 -13.91 6.46 15.55
CA LEU A 150 -14.34 6.19 14.18
C LEU A 150 -13.88 4.81 13.70
N ARG A 151 -12.65 4.41 14.05
CA ARG A 151 -12.14 3.07 13.76
C ARG A 151 -12.98 2.00 14.47
N MET A 152 -13.22 2.13 15.78
CA MET A 152 -14.03 1.16 16.52
C MET A 152 -15.46 1.09 15.98
N ARG A 153 -16.03 2.23 15.57
CA ARG A 153 -17.36 2.30 14.96
C ARG A 153 -17.38 1.63 13.58
N ALA A 154 -16.39 1.88 12.74
CA ALA A 154 -16.26 1.24 11.43
C ALA A 154 -16.05 -0.28 11.56
N GLU A 155 -15.20 -0.72 12.49
CA GLU A 155 -14.99 -2.14 12.80
C GLU A 155 -16.27 -2.78 13.36
N ALA A 156 -17.01 -2.09 14.23
CA ALA A 156 -18.28 -2.54 14.78
C ALA A 156 -19.39 -2.60 13.72
N GLN A 157 -19.35 -1.73 12.70
CA GLN A 157 -20.28 -1.75 11.55
C GLN A 157 -19.88 -2.77 10.48
N ALA A 158 -18.59 -3.10 10.36
CA ALA A 158 -18.11 -4.22 9.54
C ALA A 158 -18.38 -5.59 10.20
N LYS A 159 -18.41 -5.64 11.54
CA LYS A 159 -18.69 -6.86 12.33
C LYS A 159 -20.05 -7.53 12.08
N PRO A 160 -21.19 -6.85 11.89
CA PRO A 160 -22.46 -7.53 11.61
C PRO A 160 -22.45 -8.30 10.29
N ALA A 161 -21.57 -7.98 9.32
CA ALA A 161 -21.39 -8.78 8.11
C ALA A 161 -20.39 -9.94 8.28
N ALA A 162 -19.37 -9.78 9.13
CA ALA A 162 -18.37 -10.82 9.40
C ALA A 162 -18.77 -11.81 10.52
N GLN A 163 -19.83 -11.52 11.28
CA GLN A 163 -20.42 -12.39 12.30
C GLN A 163 -21.69 -13.13 11.85
N ALA A 164 -22.10 -12.98 10.59
CA ALA A 164 -22.85 -14.06 9.95
C ALA A 164 -21.95 -15.30 10.01
N ALA A 165 -22.45 -16.38 10.60
CA ALA A 165 -21.75 -17.67 10.75
C ALA A 165 -20.87 -17.95 9.52
N PRO A 166 -19.64 -18.50 9.68
CA PRO A 166 -18.76 -18.74 8.55
C PRO A 166 -19.57 -19.43 7.46
N ASP A 167 -19.65 -18.78 6.29
CA ASP A 167 -20.41 -19.24 5.14
C ASP A 167 -20.15 -20.75 5.00
N LEU A 168 -21.20 -21.53 4.77
CA LEU A 168 -21.10 -22.98 4.67
C LEU A 168 -19.96 -23.38 3.73
N ALA A 169 -19.74 -22.59 2.67
CA ALA A 169 -18.60 -22.75 1.75
C ALA A 169 -17.24 -22.60 2.44
N GLN A 170 -17.05 -21.65 3.35
CA GLN A 170 -15.80 -21.48 4.10
C GLN A 170 -15.59 -22.61 5.11
N ARG A 171 -16.66 -23.11 5.76
CA ARG A 171 -16.58 -24.27 6.65
C ARG A 171 -16.19 -25.52 5.88
N VAL A 172 -16.83 -25.78 4.74
CA VAL A 172 -16.50 -26.89 3.84
C VAL A 172 -15.04 -26.80 3.38
N ARG A 173 -14.57 -25.62 2.94
CA ARG A 173 -13.15 -25.42 2.54
C ARG A 173 -12.16 -25.70 3.67
N ARG A 174 -12.49 -25.30 4.92
CA ARG A 174 -11.63 -25.58 6.08
C ARG A 174 -11.59 -27.08 6.38
N THR A 175 -12.75 -27.75 6.36
CA THR A 175 -12.84 -29.20 6.55
C THR A 175 -12.08 -29.96 5.47
N GLN A 176 -12.18 -29.54 4.21
CA GLN A 176 -11.44 -30.13 3.09
C GLN A 176 -9.92 -30.01 3.30
N LYS A 177 -9.43 -28.81 3.61
CA LYS A 177 -7.99 -28.60 3.89
C LYS A 177 -7.49 -29.45 5.07
N GLY A 178 -8.31 -29.61 6.10
CA GLY A 178 -7.98 -30.48 7.23
C GLY A 178 -7.85 -31.96 6.83
N LEU A 179 -8.72 -32.44 5.95
CA LEU A 179 -8.66 -33.81 5.42
C LEU A 179 -7.41 -34.02 4.55
N GLU A 180 -7.11 -33.08 3.65
CA GLU A 180 -5.90 -33.11 2.82
C GLU A 180 -4.62 -33.14 3.68
N ALA A 181 -4.56 -32.32 4.74
CA ALA A 181 -3.44 -32.31 5.66
C ALA A 181 -3.30 -33.64 6.45
N ALA A 182 -4.41 -34.24 6.88
CA ALA A 182 -4.39 -35.53 7.57
C ALA A 182 -3.89 -36.66 6.65
N ILE A 183 -4.27 -36.64 5.37
CA ILE A 183 -3.78 -37.60 4.37
C ILE A 183 -2.27 -37.44 4.17
N ALA A 184 -1.78 -36.21 4.00
CA ALA A 184 -0.34 -35.94 3.85
C ALA A 184 0.47 -36.40 5.08
N GLN A 185 -0.08 -36.27 6.30
CA GLN A 185 0.55 -36.80 7.51
C GLN A 185 0.61 -38.33 7.50
N LEU A 186 -0.46 -39.02 7.07
CA LEU A 186 -0.47 -40.48 6.96
C LEU A 186 0.54 -40.97 5.91
N GLU A 187 0.67 -40.27 4.78
CA GLU A 187 1.68 -40.56 3.76
C GLU A 187 3.09 -40.41 4.33
N THR A 188 3.38 -39.32 5.05
CA THR A 188 4.67 -39.09 5.69
C THR A 188 5.01 -40.24 6.65
N VAL A 189 4.09 -40.58 7.56
CA VAL A 189 4.29 -41.68 8.53
C VAL A 189 4.44 -43.03 7.83
N SER A 190 3.78 -43.25 6.69
CA SER A 190 3.89 -44.51 5.93
C SER A 190 5.26 -44.72 5.28
N THR A 191 6.03 -43.65 5.09
CA THR A 191 7.39 -43.69 4.54
C THR A 191 8.49 -43.86 5.60
N GLU A 192 8.12 -43.82 6.89
CA GLU A 192 9.05 -44.04 7.99
C GLU A 192 9.31 -45.54 8.25
N ASP A 193 10.44 -45.86 8.90
CA ASP A 193 10.77 -47.22 9.32
C ASP A 193 9.88 -47.67 10.49
N LEU A 194 8.67 -48.12 10.16
CA LEU A 194 7.68 -48.60 11.12
C LEU A 194 7.94 -50.06 11.52
N ASN A 195 7.87 -50.35 12.83
CA ASN A 195 7.84 -51.72 13.34
C ASN A 195 6.47 -52.40 13.09
N LEU A 196 6.39 -53.71 13.34
CA LEU A 196 5.17 -54.51 13.06
C LEU A 196 3.92 -53.99 13.81
N ILE A 197 4.08 -53.57 15.07
CA ILE A 197 2.99 -53.06 15.90
C ILE A 197 2.52 -51.70 15.38
N GLN A 198 3.45 -50.81 15.04
CA GLN A 198 3.16 -49.50 14.47
C GLN A 198 2.45 -49.61 13.11
N ARG A 199 2.88 -50.54 12.24
CA ARG A 199 2.19 -50.82 10.96
C ARG A 199 0.77 -51.33 11.17
N GLN A 200 0.56 -52.24 12.12
CA GLN A 200 -0.78 -52.74 12.45
C GLN A 200 -1.68 -51.62 13.00
N ALA A 201 -1.15 -50.77 13.88
CA ALA A 201 -1.89 -49.63 14.44
C ALA A 201 -2.27 -48.60 13.36
N LEU A 202 -1.34 -48.26 12.47
CA LEU A 202 -1.58 -47.36 11.34
C LEU A 202 -2.65 -47.91 10.39
N ARG A 203 -2.54 -49.19 10.03
CA ARG A 203 -3.55 -49.87 9.19
C ARG A 203 -4.94 -49.85 9.83
N ALA A 204 -5.04 -50.17 11.12
CA ALA A 204 -6.31 -50.12 11.84
C ALA A 204 -6.88 -48.70 11.95
N ALA A 205 -6.04 -47.67 12.01
CA ALA A 205 -6.47 -46.27 11.98
C ALA A 205 -7.04 -45.88 10.60
N ILE A 206 -6.36 -46.25 9.51
CA ILE A 206 -6.80 -46.00 8.13
C ILE A 206 -8.13 -46.72 7.86
N GLU A 207 -8.26 -48.00 8.20
CA GLU A 207 -9.49 -48.77 7.99
C GLU A 207 -10.69 -48.20 8.78
N ARG A 208 -10.44 -47.68 9.99
CA ARG A 208 -11.48 -46.98 10.76
C ARG A 208 -11.88 -45.65 10.12
N GLY A 209 -10.91 -44.88 9.63
CA GLY A 209 -11.16 -43.62 8.92
C GLY A 209 -11.98 -43.82 7.65
N LEU A 210 -11.65 -44.83 6.83
CA LEU A 210 -12.39 -45.17 5.62
C LEU A 210 -13.86 -45.50 5.90
N ARG A 211 -14.14 -46.33 6.91
CA ARG A 211 -15.51 -46.65 7.33
C ARG A 211 -16.30 -45.42 7.80
N GLN A 212 -15.65 -44.46 8.45
CA GLN A 212 -16.31 -43.23 8.87
C GLN A 212 -16.61 -42.31 7.68
N LEU A 213 -15.69 -42.18 6.74
CA LEU A 213 -15.90 -41.38 5.52
C LEU A 213 -17.01 -41.98 4.65
N GLU A 214 -17.07 -43.30 4.52
CA GLU A 214 -18.14 -44.01 3.78
C GLU A 214 -19.52 -43.81 4.42
N ARG A 215 -19.60 -43.75 5.75
CA ARG A 215 -20.86 -43.38 6.43
C ARG A 215 -21.26 -41.94 6.14
N LEU A 216 -20.30 -41.02 6.08
CA LEU A 216 -20.58 -39.60 5.81
C LEU A 216 -21.04 -39.36 4.36
N THR A 217 -20.51 -40.11 3.39
CA THR A 217 -20.96 -40.02 1.99
C THR A 217 -22.39 -40.56 1.79
N GLN A 218 -22.91 -41.40 2.69
CA GLN A 218 -24.31 -41.83 2.68
C GLN A 218 -25.27 -40.77 3.27
N VAL A 219 -24.76 -39.84 4.08
CA VAL A 219 -25.55 -38.80 4.76
C VAL A 219 -25.61 -37.50 3.94
N VAL A 220 -24.66 -37.27 3.03
CA VAL A 220 -24.66 -36.12 2.12
C VAL A 220 -25.41 -36.50 0.83
N PRO A 221 -26.64 -35.99 0.58
CA PRO A 221 -27.36 -36.29 -0.66
C PRO A 221 -26.62 -35.69 -1.87
N ARG A 222 -26.71 -36.41 -3.00
CA ARG A 222 -26.16 -35.97 -4.30
C ARG A 222 -26.87 -34.74 -4.85
#